data_AF-A0A6S7FCD7-F1
#
_entry.id   AF-A0A6S7FCD7-F1
#
_cell.length_a   1.000
_cell.length_b   1.000
_cell.length_c   1.000
_cell.angle_alpha   90.00
_cell.angle_beta   90.00
_cell.angle_gamma   90.00
#
_symmetry.space_group_name_H-M   'P 1'
#
loop_
_entity.id
_entity.type
_entity.pdbx_description
1 polymer ?
#
loop_
_entity_poly.entity_id
_entity_poly.type
_entity_poly.pdbx_seq_one_letter_code
_entity_poly.pdbx_strand_id
1 'polypeptide(L)'
;MDERDPIDELEVEVDKALIEKRRIIGLDRRAAAAFLLLAPMVVLISRSLWMALIGIPMYLGIRYVMRKDPDKIDVYQAYKAQHDHYVPRATRAQKRNKRPFGFGRDFPCY
;
A
#
# COMPACT_ATOMS: atom_id res chain seq x y z
N MET A 1 -26.59 -43.59 3.85
CA MET A 1 -26.91 -42.47 2.94
C MET A 1 -27.44 -41.34 3.81
N ASP A 2 -26.54 -40.51 4.35
CA ASP A 2 -26.90 -39.26 5.03
C ASP A 2 -25.90 -38.21 4.49
N GLU A 3 -26.33 -37.50 3.46
CA GLU A 3 -25.56 -36.56 2.65
C GLU A 3 -25.79 -35.16 3.25
N ARG A 4 -25.00 -34.82 4.27
CA ARG A 4 -24.98 -33.46 4.83
C ARG A 4 -23.89 -32.69 4.12
N ASP A 5 -24.31 -31.88 3.15
CA ASP A 5 -23.48 -30.82 2.59
C ASP A 5 -22.91 -29.98 3.74
N PRO A 6 -21.58 -29.81 3.83
CA PRO A 6 -21.01 -28.89 4.78
C PRO A 6 -21.36 -27.49 4.30
N ILE A 7 -22.23 -26.80 5.04
CA ILE A 7 -22.41 -25.36 4.89
C ILE A 7 -21.02 -24.76 5.07
N ASP A 8 -20.47 -24.20 3.98
CA ASP A 8 -19.13 -23.65 3.93
C ASP A 8 -19.09 -22.40 4.83
N GLU A 9 -18.82 -22.58 6.13
CA GLU A 9 -18.79 -21.54 7.18
C GLU A 9 -17.83 -20.38 6.87
N LEU A 10 -17.05 -20.48 5.79
CA LEU A 10 -16.12 -19.49 5.29
C LEU A 10 -16.69 -18.59 4.17
N GLU A 11 -17.90 -18.86 3.66
CA GLU A 11 -18.57 -17.97 2.72
C GLU A 11 -19.13 -16.73 3.44
N VAL A 12 -18.26 -15.73 3.61
CA VAL A 12 -18.68 -14.40 4.06
C VAL A 12 -19.07 -13.58 2.84
N GLU A 13 -20.28 -13.04 2.83
CA GLU A 13 -20.72 -12.11 1.79
C GLU A 13 -19.90 -10.81 1.90
N VAL A 14 -18.86 -10.72 1.08
CA VAL A 14 -17.96 -9.57 1.07
C VAL A 14 -18.61 -8.45 0.26
N ASP A 15 -19.09 -7.45 0.98
CA ASP A 15 -19.72 -6.28 0.40
C ASP A 15 -18.67 -5.44 -0.36
N LYS A 16 -18.63 -5.59 -1.69
CA LYS A 16 -17.61 -4.98 -2.56
C LYS A 16 -17.55 -3.46 -2.44
N ALA A 17 -18.66 -2.82 -2.07
CA ALA A 17 -18.74 -1.38 -1.85
C ALA A 17 -17.95 -0.90 -0.61
N LEU A 18 -17.73 -1.76 0.40
CA LEU A 18 -16.87 -1.44 1.54
C LEU A 18 -15.38 -1.58 1.21
N ILE A 19 -15.04 -2.44 0.26
CA ILE A 19 -13.64 -2.66 -0.17
C ILE A 19 -13.21 -1.65 -1.23
N GLU A 20 -14.12 -1.24 -2.12
CA GLU A 20 -13.78 -0.32 -3.20
C GLU A 20 -13.42 1.07 -2.68
N LYS A 21 -12.11 1.32 -2.60
CA LYS A 21 -11.56 2.62 -2.26
C LYS A 21 -11.98 3.66 -3.30
N ARG A 22 -12.58 4.76 -2.83
CA ARG A 22 -13.08 5.87 -3.65
C ARG A 22 -11.92 6.62 -4.33
N ARG A 23 -11.52 6.17 -5.53
CA ARG A 23 -10.45 6.78 -6.34
C ARG A 23 -10.97 8.04 -7.04
N ILE A 24 -10.24 9.16 -6.93
CA ILE A 24 -10.54 10.36 -7.73
C ILE A 24 -9.83 10.20 -9.07
N ILE A 25 -10.60 10.10 -10.17
CA ILE A 25 -10.06 10.01 -11.55
C ILE A 25 -9.16 8.76 -11.77
N GLY A 26 -9.26 7.75 -10.89
CA GLY A 26 -8.43 6.54 -10.93
C GLY A 26 -7.06 6.69 -10.27
N LEU A 27 -6.82 7.81 -9.56
CA LEU A 27 -5.64 8.00 -8.73
C LEU A 27 -6.06 8.11 -7.26
N ASP A 28 -5.20 7.59 -6.39
CA ASP A 28 -5.40 7.69 -4.95
C ASP A 28 -5.19 9.16 -4.51
N ARG A 29 -6.01 9.68 -3.58
CA ARG A 29 -5.96 11.11 -3.16
C ARG A 29 -4.54 11.56 -2.76
N ARG A 30 -3.82 10.68 -2.07
CA ARG A 30 -2.44 10.94 -1.61
C ARG A 30 -1.46 11.04 -2.78
N ALA A 31 -1.60 10.20 -3.79
CA ALA A 31 -0.75 10.22 -4.97
C ALA A 31 -1.04 11.43 -5.87
N ALA A 32 -2.31 11.82 -5.99
CA ALA A 32 -2.69 13.06 -6.67
C ALA A 32 -2.06 14.28 -6.01
N ALA A 33 -2.14 14.38 -4.67
CA ALA A 33 -1.52 15.46 -3.91
C ALA A 33 0.01 15.47 -4.03
N ALA A 34 0.65 14.29 -3.96
CA ALA A 34 2.10 14.17 -4.13
C ALA A 34 2.55 14.63 -5.53
N PHE A 35 1.81 14.26 -6.57
CA PHE A 35 2.10 14.69 -7.94
C PHE A 35 1.90 16.21 -8.12
N LEU A 36 0.83 16.77 -7.55
CA LEU A 36 0.56 18.21 -7.56
C LEU A 36 1.64 19.03 -6.83
N LEU A 37 2.31 18.45 -5.83
CA LEU A 37 3.45 19.09 -5.15
C LEU A 37 4.77 18.91 -5.92
N LEU A 38 5.06 17.70 -6.40
CA LEU A 38 6.34 17.37 -7.04
C LEU A 38 6.48 17.99 -8.43
N ALA A 39 5.42 17.99 -9.24
CA ALA A 39 5.46 18.52 -10.60
C ALA A 39 5.89 20.00 -10.66
N PRO A 40 5.28 20.95 -9.92
CA PRO A 40 5.73 22.34 -9.93
C PRO A 40 7.11 22.50 -9.29
N MET A 41 7.44 21.72 -8.25
CA MET A 41 8.77 21.76 -7.63
C MET A 41 9.88 21.43 -8.63
N VAL A 42 9.70 20.40 -9.46
CA VAL A 42 10.66 20.01 -10.51
C VAL A 42 10.79 21.09 -11.59
N VAL A 43 9.68 21.72 -11.98
CA VAL A 43 9.68 22.82 -12.97
C VAL A 43 10.44 24.04 -12.43
N LEU A 44 10.23 24.39 -11.16
CA LEU A 44 10.94 25.49 -10.50
C LEU A 44 12.45 25.24 -10.39
N ILE A 45 12.86 24.01 -10.03
CA ILE A 45 14.28 23.64 -9.92
C ILE A 45 14.97 23.66 -11.29
N SER A 46 14.33 23.08 -12.30
CA SER A 46 14.90 22.97 -13.64
C SER A 46 14.86 24.27 -14.44
N ARG A 47 14.07 25.27 -14.01
CA ARG A 47 13.79 26.53 -14.74
C ARG A 47 13.33 26.32 -16.19
N SER A 48 12.85 25.13 -16.52
CA SER A 48 12.44 24.76 -17.88
C SER A 48 11.01 24.24 -17.85
N LEU A 49 10.12 25.00 -18.48
CA LEU A 49 8.71 24.62 -18.65
C LEU A 49 8.55 23.29 -19.40
N TRP A 50 9.52 22.93 -20.25
CA TRP A 50 9.53 21.67 -20.98
C TRP A 50 9.59 20.44 -20.05
N MET A 51 10.17 20.58 -18.86
CA MET A 51 10.20 19.48 -17.88
C MET A 51 8.80 19.14 -17.34
N ALA A 52 7.83 20.04 -17.46
CA ALA A 52 6.44 19.75 -17.11
C ALA A 52 5.84 18.66 -18.02
N LEU A 53 6.27 18.57 -19.27
CA LEU A 53 5.79 17.54 -20.21
C LEU A 53 6.20 16.13 -19.78
N ILE A 54 7.34 15.97 -19.09
CA ILE A 54 7.78 14.68 -18.52
C ILE A 54 6.85 14.23 -17.39
N GLY A 55 6.16 15.17 -16.73
CA GLY A 55 5.14 14.85 -15.75
C GLY A 55 3.98 14.03 -16.34
N ILE A 56 3.63 14.24 -17.62
CA ILE A 56 2.51 13.56 -18.27
C ILE A 56 2.69 12.04 -18.34
N PRO A 57 3.78 11.48 -18.91
CA PRO A 57 3.99 10.04 -18.92
C PRO A 57 4.17 9.48 -17.51
N MET A 58 4.77 10.24 -16.58
CA MET A 58 4.90 9.83 -15.18
C MET A 58 3.52 9.66 -14.52
N TYR A 59 2.62 10.64 -14.71
CA TYR A 59 1.25 10.58 -14.23
C TYR A 59 0.48 9.39 -14.82
N LEU A 60 0.59 9.17 -16.13
CA LEU A 60 -0.05 8.05 -16.81
C LEU A 60 0.46 6.70 -16.30
N GLY A 61 1.78 6.57 -16.08
CA GLY A 61 2.39 5.36 -15.52
C GLY A 61 1.89 5.07 -14.10
N ILE A 62 1.90 6.07 -13.21
CA ILE A 62 1.40 5.91 -11.83
C ILE A 62 -0.09 5.55 -11.85
N ARG A 63 -0.89 6.22 -12.70
CA ARG A 63 -2.32 5.91 -12.86
C ARG A 63 -2.55 4.49 -13.35
N TYR A 64 -1.75 3.99 -14.28
CA TYR A 64 -1.85 2.62 -14.78
C TYR A 64 -1.57 1.59 -13.69
N VAL A 65 -0.47 1.78 -12.93
CA VAL A 65 -0.12 0.91 -11.81
C VAL A 65 -1.20 0.91 -10.73
N MET A 66 -1.72 2.09 -10.37
CA MET A 66 -2.78 2.24 -9.37
C MET A 66 -4.14 1.71 -9.84
N ARG A 67 -4.39 1.66 -11.14
CA ARG A 67 -5.59 1.03 -11.70
C ARG A 67 -5.54 -0.48 -11.61
N LYS A 68 -4.37 -1.07 -11.85
CA LYS A 68 -4.19 -2.51 -11.90
C LYS A 68 -4.49 -3.19 -10.56
N ASP A 69 -4.14 -2.57 -9.43
CA ASP A 69 -4.42 -3.13 -8.12
C ASP A 69 -4.30 -2.06 -7.01
N PRO A 70 -5.39 -1.36 -6.65
CA PRO A 70 -5.34 -0.31 -5.62
C PRO A 70 -5.05 -0.89 -4.23
N ASP A 71 -5.60 -2.06 -3.93
CA ASP A 71 -5.66 -2.60 -2.58
C ASP A 71 -4.30 -3.19 -2.18
N LYS A 72 -3.53 -3.68 -3.15
CA LYS A 72 -2.17 -4.18 -2.92
C LYS A 72 -1.27 -3.14 -2.27
N ILE A 73 -1.40 -1.85 -2.61
CA ILE A 73 -0.52 -0.81 -2.07
C ILE A 73 -0.84 -0.57 -0.59
N ASP A 74 -2.12 -0.48 -0.22
CA ASP A 74 -2.52 -0.24 1.16
C ASP A 74 -2.27 -1.46 2.03
N VAL A 75 -2.62 -2.65 1.56
CA VAL A 75 -2.33 -3.91 2.26
C VAL A 75 -0.82 -4.04 2.45
N TYR A 76 -0.03 -3.78 1.40
CA TYR A 76 1.43 -3.75 1.53
C TYR A 76 1.90 -2.71 2.55
N GLN A 77 1.35 -1.50 2.56
CA GLN A 77 1.70 -0.47 3.54
C GLN A 77 1.32 -0.86 4.98
N ALA A 78 0.14 -1.48 5.17
CA ALA A 78 -0.31 -1.99 6.46
C ALA A 78 0.60 -3.13 6.95
N TYR A 79 0.90 -4.11 6.09
CA TYR A 79 1.85 -5.18 6.41
C TYR A 79 3.26 -4.65 6.65
N LYS A 80 3.72 -3.63 5.91
CA LYS A 80 5.01 -2.98 6.15
C LYS A 80 5.04 -2.27 7.51
N ALA A 81 3.93 -1.69 7.93
CA ALA A 81 3.80 -1.08 9.25
C ALA A 81 3.88 -2.12 10.38
N GLN A 82 3.39 -3.32 10.13
CA GLN A 82 3.35 -4.43 11.10
C GLN A 82 4.42 -5.49 10.88
N HIS A 83 5.40 -5.24 10.01
CA HIS A 83 6.34 -6.24 9.52
C HIS A 83 7.02 -7.02 10.66
N ASP A 84 7.54 -6.32 11.66
CA ASP A 84 8.25 -6.98 12.77
C ASP A 84 7.34 -7.84 13.65
N HIS A 85 6.02 -7.60 13.64
CA HIS A 85 5.07 -8.39 14.43
C HIS A 85 4.95 -9.83 13.90
N TYR A 86 5.03 -10.02 12.58
CA TYR A 86 4.82 -11.30 11.92
C TYR A 86 6.08 -11.95 11.36
N VAL A 87 7.20 -11.22 11.29
CA VAL A 87 8.45 -11.79 10.78
C VAL A 87 8.98 -12.80 11.79
N PRO A 88 9.40 -14.00 11.37
CA PRO A 88 9.90 -15.02 12.29
C PRO A 88 11.19 -14.60 13.00
N ARG A 89 12.01 -13.74 12.39
CA ARG A 89 13.31 -13.30 12.93
C ARG A 89 13.30 -11.84 13.39
N ALA A 90 13.66 -11.61 14.66
CA ALA A 90 13.83 -10.26 15.18
C ALA A 90 15.06 -9.59 14.55
N THR A 91 14.86 -8.43 13.90
CA THR A 91 15.96 -7.69 13.28
C THR A 91 16.55 -6.68 14.29
N ARG A 92 17.75 -6.97 14.83
CA ARG A 92 18.41 -6.12 15.86
C ARG A 92 18.56 -4.64 15.48
N ALA A 93 18.69 -4.34 14.18
CA ALA A 93 18.91 -2.97 13.69
C ALA A 93 17.61 -2.20 13.37
N GLN A 94 16.44 -2.77 13.64
CA GLN A 94 15.18 -2.15 13.25
C GLN A 94 14.85 -0.91 14.10
N LYS A 95 14.81 0.27 13.47
CA LYS A 95 14.60 1.56 14.17
C LYS A 95 13.12 1.92 14.39
N ARG A 96 12.21 1.39 13.57
CA ARG A 96 10.76 1.70 13.59
C ARG A 96 9.94 0.42 13.55
N ASN A 97 8.71 0.47 14.06
CA ASN A 97 7.79 -0.67 14.10
C ASN A 97 8.38 -1.89 14.80
N LYS A 98 9.07 -1.66 15.93
CA LYS A 98 9.64 -2.75 16.74
C LYS A 98 8.52 -3.58 17.33
N ARG A 99 8.75 -4.89 17.53
CA ARG A 99 7.80 -5.75 18.24
C ARG A 99 7.41 -5.16 19.59
N PRO A 100 6.16 -5.35 20.03
CA PRO A 100 5.76 -5.01 21.40
C PRO A 100 6.58 -5.82 22.42
N PHE A 101 6.67 -5.29 23.63
CA PHE A 101 7.36 -5.97 24.73
C PHE A 101 6.70 -7.33 25.00
N GLY A 102 7.50 -8.38 25.20
CA GLY A 102 7.02 -9.75 25.38
C GLY A 102 6.89 -10.61 24.10
N PHE A 103 6.98 -10.01 22.90
CA PHE A 103 6.88 -10.74 21.61
C PHE A 103 8.25 -11.16 21.05
N GLY A 104 9.18 -11.60 21.90
CA GLY A 104 10.53 -11.99 21.46
C GLY A 104 11.39 -10.85 20.90
N ARG A 105 11.01 -9.59 21.14
CA ARG A 105 11.64 -8.36 20.60
C ARG A 105 13.17 -8.32 20.76
N ASP A 106 13.65 -8.73 21.93
CA ASP A 106 15.07 -8.65 22.32
C ASP A 106 15.74 -10.02 22.32
N PHE A 107 15.03 -11.07 21.89
CA PHE A 107 15.53 -12.42 21.83
C PHE A 107 16.08 -12.70 20.43
N PRO A 108 17.39 -12.97 20.28
CA PRO A 108 17.92 -13.47 19.02
C PRO A 108 17.35 -14.87 18.77
N CYS A 109 16.57 -15.01 17.71
CA CYS A 109 16.18 -16.31 17.19
C CYS A 109 17.38 -16.86 16.41
N TYR A 110 18.00 -17.94 16.89
CA TYR A 110 19.03 -18.69 16.17
C TYR A 110 18.41 -19.61 15.12
#